data_AF-A0A2E5FJA9-F1
#
_entry.id   AF-A0A2E5FJA9-F1
#
_cell.length_a   1.000
_cell.length_b   1.000
_cell.length_c   1.000
_cell.angle_alpha   90.00
_cell.angle_beta   90.00
_cell.angle_gamma   90.00
#
_symmetry.space_group_name_H-M   'P 1'
#
loop_
_entity.id
_entity.type
_entity.pdbx_description
1 polymer ?
#
loop_
_entity_poly.entity_id
_entity_poly.type
_entity_poly.pdbx_seq_one_letter_code
_entity_poly.pdbx_strand_id
1 'polypeptide(L)'
;MTVLGILLILCLLPTAPAQNNNVTFRSSQSDTRLPNGKSRTIAIVKNDFEKTKRDIAEMIKLAEEFQKQLEGDTEFVVDLRSVRRAEKIERLGRRIKKRLVRLR
;
A
#
# COMPACT_ATOMS: atom_id res chain seq x y z
N MET A 1 -60.89 -19.68 19.90
CA MET A 1 -61.36 -19.11 21.18
C MET A 1 -60.34 -19.55 22.21
N THR A 2 -59.33 -18.77 22.61
CA THR A 2 -59.37 -17.38 23.06
C THR A 2 -57.95 -16.81 23.17
N VAL A 3 -57.74 -15.65 22.55
CA VAL A 3 -56.98 -14.46 23.03
C VAL A 3 -55.49 -14.69 23.40
N LEU A 4 -54.51 -14.38 22.56
CA LEU A 4 -53.97 -13.01 22.31
C LEU A 4 -53.78 -12.17 23.59
N GLY A 5 -52.87 -12.58 24.46
CA GLY A 5 -52.44 -11.79 25.63
C GLY A 5 -50.98 -11.37 25.52
N ILE A 6 -50.76 -10.20 24.91
CA ILE A 6 -49.50 -9.47 24.93
C ILE A 6 -49.19 -9.05 26.38
N LEU A 7 -47.92 -9.14 26.78
CA LEU A 7 -47.13 -8.08 27.45
C LEU A 7 -46.26 -8.59 28.61
N LEU A 8 -44.99 -8.18 28.53
CA LEU A 8 -44.05 -7.97 29.64
C LEU A 8 -43.42 -9.21 30.31
N ILE A 9 -42.10 -9.34 30.12
CA ILE A 9 -41.02 -9.75 31.04
C ILE A 9 -39.81 -9.98 30.10
N LEU A 10 -39.08 -8.94 29.68
CA LEU A 10 -37.98 -8.29 30.41
C LEU A 10 -37.19 -9.26 31.29
N CYS A 11 -36.18 -9.94 30.73
CA CYS A 11 -34.89 -10.16 31.40
C CYS A 11 -33.85 -10.82 30.49
N LEU A 12 -32.77 -10.05 30.26
CA LEU A 12 -31.39 -10.49 30.17
C LEU A 12 -31.03 -11.58 29.14
N LEU A 13 -30.64 -11.14 27.94
CA LEU A 13 -29.43 -11.70 27.33
C LEU A 13 -28.36 -10.60 27.28
N PRO A 14 -27.11 -10.91 27.68
CA PRO A 14 -26.02 -9.96 27.61
C PRO A 14 -25.72 -9.66 26.15
N THR A 15 -25.90 -8.40 25.75
CA THR A 15 -25.29 -7.86 24.55
C THR A 15 -23.78 -8.03 24.68
N ALA A 16 -23.22 -9.03 24.01
CA ALA A 16 -21.79 -9.13 23.80
C ALA A 16 -21.31 -7.79 23.19
N PRO A 17 -20.26 -7.14 23.74
CA PRO A 17 -19.71 -5.99 23.06
C PRO A 17 -19.17 -6.48 21.72
N ALA A 18 -19.77 -6.00 20.63
CA ALA A 18 -19.15 -6.04 19.32
C ALA A 18 -17.75 -5.46 19.50
N GLN A 19 -16.74 -6.32 19.34
CA GLN A 19 -15.34 -5.94 19.38
C GLN A 19 -15.12 -5.00 18.19
N ASN A 20 -15.33 -3.72 18.44
CA ASN A 20 -14.95 -2.65 17.55
C ASN A 20 -13.44 -2.79 17.42
N ASN A 21 -13.02 -3.46 16.36
CA ASN A 21 -11.66 -3.44 15.86
C ASN A 21 -11.41 -2.01 15.34
N ASN A 22 -11.42 -1.05 16.27
CA ASN A 22 -10.63 0.15 16.17
C ASN A 22 -9.21 -0.37 16.04
N VAL A 23 -8.81 -0.58 14.79
CA VAL A 23 -7.43 -0.49 14.36
C VAL A 23 -6.90 0.72 15.09
N THR A 24 -6.08 0.48 16.11
CA THR A 24 -5.44 1.51 16.90
C THR A 24 -4.76 2.41 15.89
N PHE A 25 -5.39 3.53 15.59
CA PHE A 25 -4.80 4.56 14.77
C PHE A 25 -3.49 4.88 15.46
N ARG A 26 -2.42 4.69 14.70
CA ARG A 26 -1.02 4.59 15.11
C ARG A 26 -0.56 5.89 15.79
N SER A 27 -1.00 6.15 17.02
CA SER A 27 -0.60 7.28 17.84
C SER A 27 0.68 6.97 18.59
N SER A 28 1.75 6.73 17.84
CA SER A 28 3.10 6.90 18.35
C SER A 28 4.06 7.20 17.19
N GLN A 29 3.77 8.28 16.45
CA GLN A 29 4.86 9.12 15.98
C GLN A 29 5.46 9.80 17.22
N SER A 30 6.09 9.03 18.10
CA SER A 30 6.95 9.58 19.13
C SER A 30 8.10 10.22 18.36
N ASP A 31 8.11 11.54 18.39
CA ASP A 31 9.06 12.45 17.76
C ASP A 31 10.47 12.18 18.33
N THR A 32 11.04 11.04 17.94
CA THR A 32 12.28 10.52 18.47
C THR A 32 13.38 11.22 17.70
N ARG A 33 13.76 12.40 18.19
CA ARG A 33 14.90 13.16 17.69
C ARG A 33 16.15 12.28 17.77
N LEU A 34 16.99 12.31 16.74
CA LEU A 34 18.32 11.71 16.81
C LEU A 34 19.18 12.45 17.86
N PRO A 35 20.25 11.85 18.40
CA PRO A 35 21.18 12.49 19.34
C PRO A 35 21.79 13.82 18.86
N ASN A 36 21.67 14.15 17.58
CA ASN A 36 22.13 15.40 16.95
C ASN A 36 21.01 16.45 16.74
N GLY A 37 19.83 16.26 17.33
CA GLY A 37 18.72 17.21 17.25
C GLY A 37 17.91 17.19 15.94
N LYS A 38 18.30 16.40 14.93
CA LYS A 38 17.48 16.22 13.71
C LYS A 38 16.35 15.23 13.95
N SER A 39 15.14 15.53 13.47
CA SER A 39 14.02 14.57 13.52
C SER A 39 14.34 13.36 12.64
N ARG A 40 14.27 12.14 13.20
CA ARG A 40 14.45 10.86 12.45
C ARG A 40 13.51 10.81 11.25
N THR A 41 12.32 11.36 11.42
CA THR A 41 11.29 11.47 10.40
C THR A 41 11.79 12.20 9.15
N ILE A 42 12.51 13.32 9.30
CA ILE A 42 13.02 14.11 8.17
C ILE A 42 14.07 13.33 7.37
N ALA A 43 14.98 12.63 8.06
CA ALA A 43 16.01 11.82 7.40
C ALA A 43 15.40 10.64 6.62
N ILE A 44 14.38 10.00 7.17
CA ILE A 44 13.63 8.91 6.50
C ILE A 44 12.90 9.43 5.27
N VAL A 45 12.19 10.55 5.38
CA VAL A 45 11.45 11.19 4.28
C VAL A 45 12.40 11.53 3.13
N LYS A 46 13.54 12.18 3.42
CA LYS A 46 14.55 12.49 2.39
C LYS A 46 15.08 11.22 1.73
N ASN A 47 15.40 10.19 2.51
CA ASN A 47 15.91 8.92 1.97
C ASN A 47 14.88 8.22 1.06
N ASP A 48 13.61 8.19 1.48
CA ASP A 48 12.52 7.58 0.70
C ASP A 48 12.25 8.36 -0.59
N PHE A 49 12.34 9.69 -0.57
CA PHE A 49 12.24 10.51 -1.77
C PHE A 49 13.38 10.23 -2.76
N GLU A 50 14.63 10.19 -2.29
CA GLU A 50 15.80 9.85 -3.13
C GLU A 50 15.70 8.44 -3.72
N LYS A 51 15.25 7.47 -2.93
CA LYS A 51 15.00 6.10 -3.41
C LYS A 51 13.89 6.09 -4.46
N THR A 52 12.83 6.88 -4.27
CA THR A 52 11.72 6.97 -5.22
C THR A 52 12.17 7.54 -6.57
N LYS A 53 13.02 8.57 -6.57
CA LYS A 53 13.62 9.10 -7.81
C LYS A 53 14.44 8.04 -8.56
N ARG A 54 15.23 7.24 -7.84
CA ARG A 54 16.01 6.15 -8.45
C ARG A 54 15.12 5.07 -9.05
N ASP A 55 14.11 4.62 -8.31
CA ASP A 55 13.15 3.64 -8.83
C ASP A 55 12.43 4.18 -10.09
N ILE A 56 12.04 5.47 -10.13
CA ILE A 56 11.44 6.07 -11.33
C ILE A 56 12.41 6.04 -12.52
N ALA A 57 13.68 6.38 -12.31
CA ALA A 57 14.69 6.32 -13.37
C ALA A 57 14.88 4.88 -13.90
N GLU A 58 14.89 3.89 -13.01
CA GLU A 58 14.94 2.47 -13.38
C GLU A 58 13.69 2.04 -14.16
N MET A 59 12.50 2.52 -13.77
CA MET A 59 11.26 2.26 -14.49
C MET A 59 11.30 2.78 -15.93
N ILE A 60 11.78 4.01 -16.13
CA ILE A 60 11.91 4.61 -17.47
C ILE A 60 12.84 3.76 -18.32
N LYS A 61 14.01 3.39 -17.79
CA LYS A 61 14.96 2.52 -18.50
C LYS A 61 14.35 1.18 -18.89
N LEU A 62 13.64 0.51 -17.98
CA LEU A 62 12.97 -0.76 -18.27
C LEU A 62 11.86 -0.59 -19.32
N ALA A 63 11.14 0.52 -19.30
CA ALA A 63 10.09 0.81 -20.28
C ALA A 63 10.69 1.05 -21.68
N GLU A 64 11.80 1.79 -21.79
CA GLU A 64 12.52 1.99 -23.05
C GLU A 64 13.07 0.66 -23.61
N GLU A 65 13.68 -0.17 -22.76
CA GLU A 65 14.15 -1.50 -23.16
C GLU A 65 12.99 -2.41 -23.59
N PHE A 66 11.83 -2.28 -22.96
CA PHE A 66 10.64 -3.04 -23.33
C PHE A 66 10.08 -2.57 -24.67
N GLN A 67 10.00 -1.26 -24.91
CA GLN A 67 9.61 -0.69 -26.20
C GLN A 67 10.52 -1.19 -27.32
N LYS A 68 11.84 -1.09 -27.16
CA LYS A 68 12.82 -1.56 -28.18
C LYS A 68 12.68 -3.03 -28.50
N GLN A 69 12.32 -3.86 -27.52
CA GLN A 69 12.07 -5.27 -27.77
C GLN A 69 10.80 -5.46 -28.60
N LEU A 70 9.71 -4.75 -28.27
CA LEU A 70 8.46 -4.83 -29.03
C LEU A 70 8.61 -4.31 -30.47
N GLU A 71 9.43 -3.29 -30.70
CA GLU A 71 9.73 -2.78 -32.05
C GLU A 71 10.49 -3.81 -32.92
N GLY A 72 11.22 -4.73 -32.29
CA GLY A 72 11.92 -5.83 -32.97
C GLY A 72 11.11 -7.12 -33.07
N ASP A 73 10.04 -7.26 -32.30
CA ASP A 73 9.17 -8.43 -32.30
C ASP A 73 8.08 -8.28 -33.39
N THR A 74 7.63 -9.40 -33.97
CA THR A 74 6.45 -9.38 -34.87
C THR A 74 5.17 -9.39 -34.04
N GLU A 75 4.11 -8.78 -34.56
CA GLU A 75 2.82 -8.53 -33.87
C GLU A 75 2.17 -9.77 -33.23
N PHE A 76 2.59 -10.98 -33.64
CA PHE A 76 2.02 -12.26 -33.20
C PHE A 76 2.92 -13.11 -32.30
N VAL A 77 4.13 -12.64 -31.96
CA VAL A 77 5.06 -13.39 -31.09
C VAL A 77 5.44 -12.55 -29.87
N VAL A 78 4.59 -12.59 -28.85
CA VAL A 78 4.95 -12.04 -27.53
C VAL A 78 5.90 -13.02 -26.86
N ASP A 79 7.20 -12.72 -26.89
CA ASP A 79 8.21 -13.50 -26.17
C ASP A 79 7.93 -13.48 -24.65
N LEU A 80 8.18 -14.60 -23.98
CA LEU A 80 8.18 -14.73 -22.53
C LEU A 80 9.06 -13.65 -21.85
N ARG A 81 10.11 -13.16 -22.53
CA ARG A 81 10.92 -12.03 -22.06
C ARG A 81 10.10 -10.73 -21.91
N SER A 82 9.17 -10.45 -22.83
CA SER A 82 8.28 -9.28 -22.81
C SER A 82 7.36 -9.33 -21.60
N VAL A 83 6.74 -10.49 -21.33
CA VAL A 83 5.88 -10.69 -20.15
C VAL A 83 6.65 -10.46 -18.85
N ARG A 84 7.87 -11.02 -18.74
CA ARG A 84 8.71 -10.82 -17.54
C ARG A 84 9.14 -9.35 -17.35
N ARG A 85 9.36 -8.60 -18.43
CA ARG A 85 9.69 -7.16 -18.35
C ARG A 85 8.50 -6.35 -17.87
N ALA A 86 7.30 -6.60 -18.41
CA ALA A 86 6.08 -5.98 -17.93
C ALA A 86 5.86 -6.23 -16.43
N GLU A 87 6.08 -7.46 -15.95
CA GLU A 87 5.95 -7.79 -14.53
C GLU A 87 6.98 -7.05 -13.66
N LYS A 88 8.22 -6.89 -14.13
CA LYS A 88 9.24 -6.09 -13.42
C LYS A 88 8.80 -4.63 -13.28
N ILE A 89 8.29 -4.02 -14.36
CA ILE A 89 7.78 -2.64 -14.35
C ILE A 89 6.63 -2.51 -13.33
N GLU A 90 5.69 -3.45 -13.33
CA GLU A 90 4.56 -3.46 -12.38
C GLU A 90 5.02 -3.56 -10.91
N ARG A 91 5.96 -4.47 -10.62
CA ARG A 91 6.57 -4.60 -9.29
C ARG A 91 7.24 -3.29 -8.85
N LEU A 92 7.92 -2.61 -9.78
CA LEU A 92 8.59 -1.34 -9.52
C LEU A 92 7.58 -0.22 -9.23
N GLY A 93 6.50 -0.14 -10.01
CA GLY A 93 5.40 0.81 -9.77
C GLY A 93 4.73 0.62 -8.42
N ARG A 94 4.52 -0.64 -8.00
CA ARG A 94 4.03 -0.94 -6.64
C ARG A 94 4.96 -0.42 -5.55
N ARG A 95 6.29 -0.53 -5.73
CA ARG A 95 7.26 0.00 -4.75
C ARG A 95 7.22 1.53 -4.67
N ILE A 96 7.19 2.21 -5.81
CA ILE A 96 7.07 3.67 -5.90
C ILE A 96 5.81 4.14 -5.18
N LYS A 97 4.64 3.58 -5.53
CA LYS A 97 3.37 3.90 -4.88
C LYS A 97 3.43 3.71 -3.37
N LYS A 98 3.94 2.57 -2.90
CA LYS A 98 4.07 2.29 -1.46
C LYS A 98 4.93 3.33 -0.74
N ARG A 99 6.02 3.82 -1.34
CA ARG A 99 6.86 4.86 -0.73
C ARG A 99 6.17 6.22 -0.74
N LEU A 100 5.53 6.61 -1.84
CA LEU A 100 4.81 7.88 -1.95
C LEU A 100 3.68 8.00 -0.90
N VAL A 101 2.95 6.92 -0.64
CA VAL A 101 1.92 6.90 0.42
C VAL A 101 2.49 7.17 1.82
N ARG A 102 3.77 6.87 2.07
CA ARG A 102 4.44 7.19 3.35
C ARG A 102 4.97 8.63 3.42
N LEU A 103 5.02 9.33 2.30
CA LEU A 103 5.52 10.71 2.19
C LEU A 103 4.40 11.75 2.26
N ARG A 104 3.13 11.33 2.13
CA ARG A 104 1.95 12.16 2.32
C ARG A 104 1.56 12.17 3.79
#